data_AF-A0A3L7YEP1-F1
#
_entry.id   AF-A0A3L7YEP1-F1
#
_cell.length_a   1.000
_cell.length_b   1.000
_cell.length_c   1.000
_cell.angle_alpha   90.00
_cell.angle_beta   90.00
_cell.angle_gamma   90.00
#
_symmetry.space_group_name_H-M   'P 1'
#
loop_
_entity.id
_entity.type
_entity.pdbx_description
1 polymer ?
#
loop_
_entity_poly.entity_id
_entity_poly.type
_entity_poly.pdbx_seq_one_letter_code
_entity_poly.pdbx_strand_id
1 'polypeptide(L)' 'MCKSCGRPFSWRRRWAKVWDEVKYCSDACRAAR' A
#
# COMPACT_ATOMS: atom_id res chain seq x y z
N MET A 1 -3.36 -6.52 0.47
CA MET A 1 -2.50 -6.87 1.62
C MET A 1 -1.08 -6.42 1.28
N CYS A 2 -0.38 -5.72 2.18
CA CYS A 2 0.95 -5.18 1.90
C CYS A 2 2.00 -6.30 1.77
N LYS A 3 2.78 -6.29 0.70
CA LYS A 3 3.83 -7.30 0.47
C LYS A 3 5.02 -7.23 1.45
N SER A 4 5.23 -6.08 2.11
CA SER A 4 6.35 -5.89 3.04
C SER A 4 5.95 -6.19 4.49
N CYS A 5 4.80 -5.71 4.96
CA CYS A 5 4.40 -5.86 6.37
C CYS A 5 3.24 -6.83 6.60
N GLY A 6 2.65 -7.42 5.55
CA GLY A 6 1.52 -8.35 5.65
C GLY A 6 0.19 -7.73 6.13
N ARG A 7 0.16 -6.42 6.43
CA ARG A 7 -1.05 -5.76 6.92
C ARG A 7 -2.08 -5.54 5.81
N PRO A 8 -3.38 -5.61 6.12
CA PRO A 8 -4.43 -5.20 5.19
C PRO A 8 -4.28 -3.72 4.82
N PHE A 9 -4.60 -3.37 3.57
CA PHE A 9 -4.62 -1.96 3.17
C PHE A 9 -5.86 -1.31 3.75
N SER A 10 -5.68 -0.28 4.58
CA SER A 10 -6.78 0.60 4.94
C SER A 10 -7.10 1.49 3.75
N TRP A 11 -8.40 1.63 3.42
CA TRP A 11 -8.84 2.54 2.38
C TRP A 11 -8.35 3.97 2.65
N ARG A 12 -7.79 4.63 1.64
CA ARG A 12 -7.37 6.03 1.69
C ARG A 12 -7.89 6.75 0.45
N ARG A 13 -8.51 7.92 0.61
CA ARG A 13 -9.00 8.73 -0.52
C ARG A 13 -7.92 9.01 -1.57
N ARG A 14 -6.66 9.20 -1.14
CA ARG A 14 -5.52 9.41 -2.05
C ARG A 14 -5.27 8.25 -3.02
N TRP A 15 -5.76 7.06 -2.70
CA TRP A 15 -5.59 5.86 -3.50
C TRP A 15 -6.79 5.56 -4.41
N ALA A 16 -7.86 6.37 -4.38
CA ALA A 16 -9.06 6.09 -5.16
C ALA A 16 -8.81 5.89 -6.66
N LYS A 17 -7.79 6.56 -7.23
CA LYS A 17 -7.43 6.45 -8.66
C LYS A 17 -6.44 5.33 -8.97
N VAL A 18 -5.72 4.82 -7.98
CA VAL A 18 -4.59 3.88 -8.16
C VAL A 18 -4.73 2.64 -7.30
N TRP A 19 -5.92 2.40 -6.74
CA TRP A 19 -6.17 1.36 -5.73
C TRP A 19 -5.74 -0.03 -6.22
N ASP A 20 -5.98 -0.32 -7.49
CA ASP A 20 -5.61 -1.58 -8.14
C ASP A 20 -4.08 -1.79 -8.20
N GLU A 21 -3.32 -0.70 -8.28
CA GLU A 21 -1.85 -0.71 -8.37
C GLU A 21 -1.17 -0.67 -6.99
N VAL A 22 -1.90 -0.45 -5.89
CA VAL A 22 -1.32 -0.34 -4.55
C VAL A 22 -0.78 -1.68 -4.06
N LYS A 23 0.55 -1.84 -4.12
CA LYS A 23 1.28 -3.03 -3.63
C LYS A 23 1.82 -2.89 -2.20
N TYR A 24 1.89 -1.67 -1.68
CA TYR A 24 2.52 -1.35 -0.38
C TYR A 24 1.70 -0.33 0.42
N CYS A 25 1.65 -0.47 1.75
CA CYS A 25 0.74 0.31 2.58
C CYS A 25 1.28 1.71 2.90
N SER A 26 2.58 1.92 2.69
CA SER A 26 3.32 3.13 2.97
C SER A 26 4.55 3.19 2.08
N ASP A 27 5.07 4.40 1.87
CA ASP A 27 6.33 4.58 1.16
C ASP A 27 7.50 3.93 1.90
N ALA A 28 7.46 3.85 3.23
CA ALA A 28 8.43 3.06 4.00
C ALA A 28 8.43 1.58 3.60
N CYS A 29 7.25 0.95 3.48
CA CYS A 29 7.13 -0.43 3.00
C CYS A 29 7.49 -0.60 1.52
N ARG A 30 7.41 0.46 0.72
CA ARG A 30 7.88 0.48 -0.67
C ARG A 30 9.40 0.61 -0.75
N ALA A 31 9.99 1.40 0.14
CA ALA A 31 11.42 1.73 0.17
C ALA A 31 12.27 0.70 0.93
N ALA A 32 11.69 -0.04 1.88
CA ALA A 32 12.36 -1.09 2.65
C ALA A 32 12.66 -2.38 1.84
N ARG A 33 12.90 -2.25 0.53
CA ARG A 33 13.28 -3.34 -0.36
C ARG A 33 14.80 -3.48 -0.44
#